data_AF-A0A2H0STV6-F1
#
_entry.id   AF-A0A2H0STV6-F1
#
_cell.length_a   1.000
_cell.length_b   1.000
_cell.length_c   1.000
_cell.angle_alpha   90.00
_cell.angle_beta   90.00
_cell.angle_gamma   90.00
#
_symmetry.space_group_name_H-M   'P 1'
#
loop_
_entity.id
_entity.type
_entity.pdbx_description
1 polymer ?
#
loop_
_entity_poly.entity_id
_entity_poly.type
_entity_poly.pdbx_seq_one_letter_code
_entity_poly.pdbx_strand_id
1 'polypeptide(L)'
;MLKPNDLDKFLTLEMLTQVRIDDLVRETNKSLKRAILGARLEEFGQNIELTTTKTRFGGERYWFVCPKCERRAGILYRMDNAQLRCRLCVGKIYLAQKSGVE
;
A
#
# COMPACT_ATOMS: atom_id res chain seq x y z
N MET A 1 44.68 -23.47 29.94
CA MET A 1 44.79 -23.84 28.52
C MET A 1 43.38 -23.81 27.94
N LEU A 2 43.06 -22.79 27.13
CA LEU A 2 41.74 -22.63 26.49
C LEU A 2 41.65 -23.55 25.27
N LYS A 3 40.58 -24.34 25.18
CA LYS A 3 40.25 -25.15 24.00
C LYS A 3 39.59 -24.28 22.93
N PRO A 4 39.63 -24.69 21.64
CA PRO A 4 39.05 -23.92 20.54
C PRO A 4 37.58 -23.51 20.73
N ASN A 5 36.81 -24.26 21.52
CA ASN A 5 35.40 -24.00 21.85
C ASN A 5 35.18 -23.19 23.15
N ASP A 6 36.22 -22.69 23.82
CA ASP A 6 36.06 -21.88 25.02
C ASP A 6 35.73 -20.40 24.73
N LEU A 7 35.80 -19.97 23.46
CA LEU A 7 35.39 -18.63 23.01
C LEU A 7 33.85 -18.51 22.82
N ASP A 8 33.16 -19.61 22.52
CA ASP A 8 31.70 -19.66 22.38
C ASP A 8 30.96 -19.63 23.73
N LYS A 9 31.67 -19.74 24.85
CA LYS A 9 31.06 -19.75 26.20
C LYS A 9 30.67 -18.38 26.73
N PHE A 10 31.04 -17.30 26.05
CA PHE A 10 30.78 -15.92 26.48
C PHE A 10 29.81 -15.15 25.59
N LEU A 11 29.33 -15.76 24.51
CA LEU A 11 28.30 -15.18 23.66
C LEU A 11 26.95 -15.80 24.03
N THR A 12 26.09 -15.04 24.72
CA THR A 12 24.69 -15.46 24.92
C THR A 12 23.89 -15.13 23.66
N LEU A 13 22.79 -15.86 23.43
CA LEU A 13 21.89 -15.60 22.29
C LEU A 13 21.35 -14.15 22.27
N GLU A 14 21.32 -13.48 23.43
CA GLU A 14 20.90 -12.10 23.60
C GLU A 14 21.93 -11.09 23.06
N MET A 15 23.21 -11.50 22.98
CA MET A 15 24.30 -10.69 22.43
C MET A 15 24.44 -10.83 20.90
N LEU A 16 23.66 -11.74 20.30
CA LEU A 16 23.63 -11.97 18.86
C LEU A 16 22.55 -11.13 18.19
N THR A 17 22.89 -10.50 17.07
CA THR A 17 21.90 -9.85 16.21
C THR A 17 21.06 -10.92 15.52
N GLN A 18 19.74 -10.87 15.71
CA GLN A 18 18.82 -11.76 15.03
C GLN A 18 18.41 -11.18 13.68
N VAL A 19 18.58 -11.97 12.63
CA VAL A 19 18.02 -11.68 11.31
C VAL A 19 16.85 -12.63 11.09
N ARG A 20 15.62 -12.10 11.08
CA ARG A 20 14.42 -12.91 10.89
C ARG A 20 13.99 -12.84 9.44
N ILE A 21 13.83 -13.99 8.80
CA ILE A 21 13.38 -14.07 7.41
C ILE A 21 12.02 -13.37 7.20
N ASP A 22 11.13 -13.42 8.21
CA ASP A 22 9.84 -12.72 8.19
C ASP A 22 9.99 -11.22 7.99
N ASP A 23 11.01 -10.60 8.61
CA ASP A 23 11.23 -9.16 8.54
C ASP A 23 11.80 -8.78 7.17
N LEU A 24 12.75 -9.57 6.66
CA LEU A 24 13.28 -9.42 5.29
C LEU A 24 12.17 -9.56 4.23
N VAL A 25 11.32 -10.57 4.36
CA VAL A 25 10.20 -10.81 3.44
C VAL A 25 9.19 -9.66 3.53
N ARG A 26 8.89 -9.16 4.73
CA ARG A 26 7.96 -8.04 4.95
C ARG A 26 8.46 -6.76 4.28
N GLU A 27 9.72 -6.41 4.49
CA GLU A 27 10.36 -5.22 3.91
C GLU A 27 10.45 -5.32 2.40
N THR A 28 10.89 -6.47 1.89
CA THR A 28 10.98 -6.74 0.45
C THR A 28 9.62 -6.62 -0.23
N ASN A 29 8.58 -7.25 0.35
CA ASN A 29 7.23 -7.18 -0.18
C ASN A 29 6.70 -5.74 -0.22
N LYS A 30 7.01 -4.92 0.80
CA LYS A 30 6.63 -3.51 0.83
C LYS A 30 7.31 -2.72 -0.29
N SER A 31 8.61 -2.87 -0.45
CA SER A 31 9.40 -2.18 -1.48
C SER A 31 8.98 -2.59 -2.89
N LEU A 32 8.81 -3.90 -3.14
CA LEU A 32 8.36 -4.43 -4.43
C LEU A 32 6.95 -3.96 -4.79
N LYS A 33 6.01 -3.99 -3.85
CA LYS A 33 4.65 -3.49 -4.10
C LYS A 33 4.68 -2.02 -4.51
N ARG A 34 5.47 -1.19 -3.84
CA ARG A 34 5.60 0.24 -4.19
C ARG A 34 6.17 0.41 -5.61
N ALA A 35 7.26 -0.31 -5.93
CA ALA A 35 7.90 -0.21 -7.24
C ALA A 35 6.98 -0.69 -8.38
N ILE A 36 6.37 -1.87 -8.23
CA ILE A 36 5.49 -2.46 -9.24
C ILE A 36 4.25 -1.60 -9.45
N LEU A 37 3.59 -1.16 -8.38
CA LEU A 37 2.41 -0.31 -8.52
C LEU A 37 2.74 1.04 -9.17
N GLY A 38 3.89 1.64 -8.84
CA GLY A 38 4.36 2.86 -9.50
C GLY A 38 4.54 2.68 -11.00
N ALA A 39 5.31 1.66 -11.42
CA ALA A 39 5.54 1.37 -12.83
C ALA A 39 4.24 1.08 -13.60
N ARG A 40 3.31 0.33 -13.00
CA ARG A 40 2.00 0.06 -13.62
C ARG A 40 1.15 1.31 -13.77
N LEU A 41 1.29 2.30 -12.89
CA LEU A 41 0.49 3.53 -12.97
C LEU A 41 0.93 4.45 -14.11
N GLU A 42 2.20 4.42 -14.48
CA GLU A 42 2.72 5.15 -15.65
C GLU A 42 2.02 4.71 -16.95
N GLU A 43 1.60 3.45 -17.06
CA GLU A 43 0.85 2.92 -18.21
C GLU A 43 -0.52 3.60 -18.42
N PHE A 44 -1.10 4.22 -17.39
CA PHE A 44 -2.42 4.85 -17.48
C PHE A 44 -2.39 6.26 -18.12
N GLY A 45 -1.20 6.77 -18.49
CA GLY A 45 -1.04 8.05 -19.18
C GLY A 45 -1.42 9.27 -18.34
N GLN A 46 -1.59 9.11 -17.03
CA GLN A 46 -1.91 10.16 -16.08
C GLN A 46 -1.12 9.92 -14.80
N ASN A 47 -0.57 10.98 -14.18
CA ASN A 47 0.13 10.85 -12.91
C ASN A 47 -0.90 10.58 -11.79
N ILE A 48 -1.06 9.31 -11.43
CA ILE A 48 -1.92 8.86 -10.34
C ILE A 48 -1.05 8.60 -9.12
N GLU A 49 -1.19 9.45 -8.11
CA GLU A 49 -0.47 9.26 -6.86
C GLU A 49 -1.09 8.14 -6.01
N LEU A 50 -0.22 7.42 -5.29
CA LEU A 50 -0.60 6.43 -4.28
C LEU A 50 -0.25 6.91 -2.88
N THR A 51 -1.13 6.60 -1.94
CA THR A 51 -0.87 6.77 -0.51
C THR A 51 -1.23 5.49 0.25
N THR A 52 -0.72 5.35 1.47
CA THR A 52 -0.90 4.13 2.27
C THR A 52 -1.48 4.44 3.65
N THR A 53 -2.16 3.43 4.21
CA THR A 53 -2.54 3.40 5.63
C THR A 53 -2.00 2.14 6.28
N LYS A 54 -1.49 2.26 7.50
CA LYS A 54 -1.09 1.09 8.30
C LYS A 54 -2.33 0.23 8.62
N THR A 55 -2.17 -1.08 8.54
CA THR A 55 -3.18 -2.07 8.94
C THR A 55 -2.87 -2.61 10.33
N ARG A 56 -3.86 -3.24 10.97
CA ARG A 56 -3.74 -3.78 12.34
C ARG A 56 -2.57 -4.74 12.53
N PHE A 57 -2.22 -5.51 11.50
CA PHE A 57 -1.18 -6.55 11.55
C PHE A 57 0.11 -6.13 10.83
N GLY A 58 0.44 -4.84 10.82
CA GLY A 58 1.73 -4.34 10.31
C GLY A 58 1.88 -4.31 8.79
N GLY A 59 0.82 -4.59 8.03
CA GLY A 59 0.78 -4.40 6.58
C GLY A 59 0.37 -2.98 6.17
N GLU A 60 0.46 -2.68 4.88
CA GLU A 60 0.01 -1.41 4.29
C GLU A 60 -1.17 -1.64 3.35
N ARG A 61 -2.20 -0.80 3.48
CA ARG A 61 -3.29 -0.71 2.52
C ARG A 61 -3.04 0.47 1.59
N TYR A 62 -2.98 0.19 0.29
CA TYR A 62 -2.79 1.20 -0.75
C TYR A 62 -4.11 1.85 -1.14
N TRP A 63 -4.02 3.13 -1.48
CA TRP A 63 -5.10 3.97 -1.95
C TRP A 63 -4.61 4.82 -3.11
N PHE A 64 -5.47 5.03 -4.10
CA PHE A 64 -5.29 6.11 -5.06
C PHE A 64 -5.58 7.45 -4.40
N VAL A 65 -4.83 8.48 -4.78
CA VAL A 65 -5.18 9.88 -4.53
C VAL A 65 -5.96 10.36 -5.75
N CYS A 66 -7.20 10.79 -5.56
CA CYS A 66 -8.04 11.26 -6.65
C CYS A 66 -7.43 12.51 -7.30
N PRO A 67 -7.15 12.53 -8.63
CA PRO A 67 -6.55 13.71 -9.29
C PRO A 67 -7.47 14.93 -9.39
N LYS A 68 -8.69 14.88 -8.83
CA LYS A 68 -9.66 16.01 -8.83
C LYS A 68 -9.88 16.59 -7.45
N CYS A 69 -9.99 15.72 -6.44
CA CYS A 69 -10.38 16.13 -5.08
C CYS A 69 -9.39 15.70 -4.02
N GLU A 70 -8.27 15.07 -4.42
CA GLU A 70 -7.15 14.65 -3.57
C GLU A 70 -7.53 13.68 -2.44
N ARG A 71 -8.77 13.18 -2.44
CA ARG A 71 -9.22 12.17 -1.49
C ARG A 71 -8.68 10.80 -1.85
N ARG A 72 -8.44 10.01 -0.81
CA ARG A 72 -8.14 8.58 -0.92
C ARG A 72 -9.32 7.82 -1.50
N ALA A 73 -9.07 7.00 -2.52
CA ALA A 73 -10.07 6.15 -3.15
C ALA A 73 -9.47 4.77 -3.44
N GLY A 74 -10.26 3.71 -3.22
CA GLY A 74 -9.85 2.35 -3.61
C GLY A 74 -10.04 2.07 -5.11
N ILE A 75 -10.83 2.92 -5.78
CA ILE A 75 -11.20 2.78 -7.20
C ILE A 75 -11.23 4.19 -7.81
N LEU A 76 -10.60 4.33 -8.98
CA LEU A 76 -10.80 5.45 -9.90
C LEU A 76 -11.55 4.93 -11.15
N TYR A 77 -12.42 5.76 -11.70
CA TYR A 77 -13.19 5.47 -12.91
C TYR A 77 -12.62 6.30 -14.06
N ARG A 78 -12.54 5.69 -15.25
CA ARG A 78 -12.16 6.37 -16.49
C ARG A 78 -13.36 7.10 -17.05
N MET A 79 -13.21 8.41 -17.28
CA MET A 79 -14.19 9.28 -17.92
C MET A 79 -14.00 9.26 -19.46
N ASP A 80 -14.98 9.76 -20.21
CA ASP A 80 -14.94 9.82 -21.69
C ASP A 80 -13.73 10.61 -22.22
N ASN A 81 -13.26 11.61 -21.46
CA ASN A 81 -12.05 12.39 -21.76
C ASN A 81 -10.75 11.72 -21.26
N ALA A 82 -10.77 10.41 -21.05
CA ALA A 82 -9.70 9.57 -20.49
C ALA A 82 -9.23 9.90 -19.06
N GLN A 83 -9.79 10.93 -18.40
CA GLN A 83 -9.40 11.29 -17.04
C GLN A 83 -9.84 10.24 -16.02
N LEU A 84 -9.01 9.98 -15.02
CA LEU A 84 -9.34 9.13 -13.88
C LEU A 84 -9.91 9.95 -12.71
N ARG A 85 -11.07 9.55 -12.19
CA ARG A 85 -11.80 10.25 -11.12
C ARG A 85 -12.36 9.30 -10.07
N CYS A 86 -12.39 9.69 -8.80
CA CYS A 86 -12.98 8.86 -7.74
C CYS A 86 -14.52 8.86 -7.81
N ARG A 87 -15.18 7.89 -7.15
CA ARG A 87 -16.65 7.76 -7.11
C ARG A 87 -17.38 9.07 -6.81
N LEU A 88 -16.88 9.83 -5.83
CA LEU A 88 -17.50 11.11 -5.43
C LEU A 88 -17.40 12.18 -6.52
N CYS A 89 -16.32 12.16 -7.31
CA CYS A 89 -16.05 13.12 -8.37
C CYS A 89 -16.79 12.82 -9.68
N VAL A 90 -17.04 11.54 -9.95
CA VAL A 90 -17.86 11.08 -11.09
C VAL A 90 -19.33 11.36 -10.83
N GLY A 91 -19.75 11.29 -9.56
CA GLY A 91 -21.02 11.80 -9.10
C GLY A 91 -21.74 10.87 -8.14
N LYS A 92 -22.45 11.50 -7.20
CA LYS A 92 -23.58 10.93 -6.45
C LYS A 92 -24.75 10.62 -7.40
N ILE A 93 -24.54 9.84 -8.47
CA ILE A 93 -25.65 9.30 -9.28
C ILE A 93 -26.22 8.09 -8.53
N TYR A 94 -26.81 8.33 -7.37
CA TYR A 94 -28.11 7.70 -7.18
C TYR A 94 -29.00 8.56 -8.06
N LEU A 95 -29.51 7.99 -9.15
CA LEU A 95 -30.83 8.41 -9.61
C LEU A 95 -31.66 8.47 -8.33
N ALA A 96 -32.14 9.66 -7.96
CA ALA A 96 -33.07 9.77 -6.85
C ALA A 96 -34.08 8.64 -7.05
N GLN A 97 -34.12 7.69 -6.11
CA GLN A 97 -35.20 6.74 -6.06
C GLN A 97 -36.44 7.63 -6.08
N LYS A 98 -37.28 7.50 -7.11
CA LYS A 98 -38.60 8.12 -7.09
C LYS A 98 -39.27 7.55 -5.84
N SER A 99 -39.16 8.26 -4.73
CA SER A 99 -40.13 8.19 -3.67
C SER A 99 -41.39 8.72 -4.33
N GLY A 100 -42.21 7.77 -4.82
CA GLY A 100 -43.64 7.98 -4.86
C GLY A 100 -44.15 8.28 -3.44
N VAL A 101 -45.43 8.61 -3.39
CA VAL A 101 -46.22 9.19 -2.27
C VAL A 101 -45.81 10.63 -1.91
N GLU A 102 -46.67 11.66 -2.04
CA GLU A 102 -48.14 11.76 -2.18
C GLU A 102 -48.54 12.88 -3.15
#